data_AF-A0A414FTM2-F1
#
_entry.id   AF-A0A414FTM2-F1
#
_cell.length_a   1.000
_cell.length_b   1.000
_cell.length_c   1.000
_cell.angle_alpha   90.00
_cell.angle_beta   90.00
_cell.angle_gamma   90.00
#
_symmetry.space_group_name_H-M   'P 1'
#
loop_
_entity.id
_entity.type
_entity.pdbx_description
1 polymer ?
#
loop_
_entity_poly.entity_id
_entity_poly.type
_entity_poly.pdbx_seq_one_letter_code
_entity_poly.pdbx_strand_id
1 'polypeptide(L)'
;MTACNPSSNQQTEKSVTQTVNTDSIQVLHGQLIMGHEAYSFTPDTDTTAYWVVDKSGELKKRYETALPSDAKPYTAIPAKLKVRIQGPSSEGFAAEYAGVMEVMGIEEVGE
;
A
#
# COMPACT_ATOMS: atom_id res chain seq x y z
N MET A 1 27.23 -42.48 -28.95
CA MET A 1 25.78 -42.63 -29.20
C MET A 1 25.13 -42.77 -27.85
N THR A 2 24.29 -41.90 -27.30
CA THR A 2 23.77 -40.58 -27.66
C THR A 2 23.20 -40.05 -26.33
N ALA A 3 23.45 -38.79 -25.99
CA ALA A 3 22.79 -38.11 -24.87
C ALA A 3 21.32 -37.84 -25.22
N CYS A 4 20.40 -37.98 -24.26
CA CYS A 4 19.26 -37.07 -24.05
C CYS A 4 18.36 -37.55 -22.91
N ASN A 5 18.29 -36.75 -21.85
CA ASN A 5 17.11 -36.65 -20.99
C ASN A 5 15.95 -36.02 -21.80
N PRO A 6 14.70 -36.44 -21.60
CA PRO A 6 13.56 -35.74 -22.17
C PRO A 6 13.24 -34.45 -21.39
N SER A 7 13.18 -33.35 -22.15
CA SER A 7 12.56 -32.07 -21.82
C SER A 7 11.08 -32.21 -21.42
N SER A 8 10.58 -31.37 -20.52
CA SER A 8 9.76 -30.19 -20.88
C SER A 8 9.01 -29.61 -19.65
N ASN A 9 9.24 -28.31 -19.43
CA ASN A 9 8.38 -27.22 -18.92
C ASN A 9 7.26 -27.57 -17.92
N GLN A 10 7.14 -26.89 -16.77
CA GLN A 10 6.81 -25.46 -16.68
C GLN A 10 7.45 -24.82 -15.42
N GLN A 11 8.27 -23.80 -15.63
CA GLN A 11 8.53 -22.75 -14.63
C GLN A 11 7.98 -21.45 -15.21
N THR A 12 6.73 -21.20 -14.85
CA THR A 12 5.99 -19.93 -14.91
C THR A 12 5.22 -20.01 -13.59
N GLU A 13 5.39 -19.16 -12.59
CA GLU A 13 5.15 -17.72 -12.59
C GLU A 13 5.94 -17.04 -11.47
N LYS A 14 5.84 -15.72 -11.46
CA LYS A 14 6.81 -14.76 -10.96
C LYS A 14 6.80 -14.57 -9.45
N SER A 15 7.96 -14.09 -8.99
CA SER A 15 8.17 -13.28 -7.80
C SER A 15 7.85 -13.92 -6.46
N VAL A 16 8.94 -14.40 -5.83
CA VAL A 16 9.27 -14.22 -4.41
C VAL A 16 8.04 -14.18 -3.51
N THR A 17 7.71 -15.35 -2.97
CA THR A 17 7.02 -15.47 -1.69
C THR A 17 7.82 -14.68 -0.65
N GLN A 18 7.55 -13.39 -0.54
CA GLN A 18 7.92 -12.64 0.63
C GLN A 18 6.94 -13.12 1.69
N THR A 19 7.42 -13.99 2.57
CA THR A 19 6.80 -14.32 3.84
C THR A 19 6.72 -13.02 4.64
N VAL A 20 5.75 -12.17 4.30
CA VAL A 20 5.45 -10.98 5.09
C VAL A 20 4.89 -11.51 6.40
N ASN A 21 5.64 -11.30 7.47
CA ASN A 21 5.10 -11.47 8.81
C ASN A 21 3.99 -10.43 8.93
N THR A 22 2.73 -10.85 8.73
CA THR A 22 1.51 -10.03 8.61
C THR A 22 1.11 -9.32 9.91
N ASP A 23 2.07 -9.11 10.80
CA ASP A 23 1.96 -8.33 12.04
C ASP A 23 3.18 -7.40 12.23
N SER A 24 3.84 -7.01 11.15
CA SER A 24 4.98 -6.10 11.25
C SER A 24 4.50 -4.67 11.08
N ILE A 25 4.60 -3.88 12.15
CA ILE A 25 4.40 -2.43 12.10
C ILE A 25 5.66 -1.80 11.52
N GLN A 26 5.50 -1.04 10.43
CA GLN A 26 6.59 -0.40 9.71
C GLN A 26 6.27 1.08 9.51
N VAL A 27 7.31 1.92 9.49
CA VAL A 27 7.18 3.33 9.14
C VAL A 27 7.52 3.46 7.67
N LEU A 28 6.53 3.83 6.87
CA LEU A 28 6.69 4.02 5.44
C LEU A 28 6.54 5.49 5.09
N HIS A 29 7.39 5.93 4.17
CA HIS A 29 7.27 7.23 3.54
C HIS A 29 6.79 7.01 2.11
N GLY A 30 5.88 7.85 1.63
CA GLY A 30 5.29 7.68 0.32
C GLY A 30 4.26 8.73 -0.02
N GLN A 31 3.49 8.46 -1.06
CA GLN A 31 2.43 9.31 -1.55
C GLN A 31 1.10 8.78 -1.03
N LEU A 32 0.44 9.58 -0.18
CA LEU A 32 -0.92 9.34 0.28
C LEU A 32 -1.91 10.02 -0.66
N ILE A 33 -2.90 9.25 -1.11
CA ILE A 33 -4.00 9.73 -1.94
C ILE A 33 -5.29 9.36 -1.22
N MET A 34 -6.11 10.36 -0.88
CA MET A 34 -7.45 10.10 -0.35
C MET A 34 -8.52 10.55 -1.35
N GLY A 35 -9.32 9.56 -1.74
CA GLY A 35 -10.55 9.72 -2.49
C GLY A 35 -11.78 9.87 -1.59
N HIS A 36 -12.95 9.90 -2.22
CA HIS A 36 -14.23 10.04 -1.52
C HIS A 36 -14.52 8.86 -0.58
N GLU A 37 -14.10 7.65 -0.96
CA GLU A 37 -14.36 6.39 -0.25
C GLU A 37 -13.10 5.51 -0.09
N ALA A 38 -12.04 5.82 -0.84
CA ALA A 38 -10.84 5.00 -0.94
C ALA A 38 -9.59 5.76 -0.53
N TYR A 39 -8.81 5.19 0.38
CA TYR A 39 -7.50 5.70 0.75
C TYR A 39 -6.44 4.76 0.19
N SER A 40 -5.54 5.33 -0.59
CA SER A 40 -4.46 4.60 -1.21
C SER A 40 -3.14 5.22 -0.76
N PHE A 41 -2.17 4.39 -0.43
CA PHE A 41 -0.83 4.84 -0.12
C PHE A 41 0.18 4.06 -0.95
N THR A 42 1.01 4.81 -1.63
CA THR A 42 2.08 4.29 -2.46
C THR A 42 3.39 4.61 -1.74
N PRO A 43 3.98 3.66 -1.00
CA PRO A 43 5.27 3.87 -0.34
C PRO A 43 6.35 4.10 -1.39
N ASP A 44 7.35 4.95 -1.11
CA ASP A 44 8.45 5.23 -2.03
C ASP A 44 9.34 3.99 -2.29
N THR A 45 9.30 3.03 -1.37
CA THR A 45 9.98 1.74 -1.50
C THR A 45 9.41 0.86 -2.61
N ASP A 46 8.18 1.13 -3.06
CA ASP A 46 7.46 0.33 -4.04
C ASP A 46 6.70 1.23 -5.04
N THR A 47 6.27 0.66 -6.16
CA THR A 47 5.37 1.35 -7.10
C THR A 47 3.92 0.91 -6.96
N THR A 48 3.62 0.20 -5.88
CA THR A 48 2.34 -0.47 -5.66
C THR A 48 1.49 0.33 -4.69
N ALA A 49 0.25 0.61 -5.07
CA ALA A 49 -0.70 1.23 -4.18
C ALA A 49 -1.27 0.18 -3.21
N TYR A 50 -1.29 0.52 -1.93
CA TYR A 50 -1.91 -0.28 -0.87
C TYR A 50 -3.13 0.45 -0.32
N TRP A 51 -4.12 -0.33 0.10
CA TRP A 51 -5.32 0.20 0.72
C TRP A 51 -5.02 0.63 2.15
N VAL A 52 -5.29 1.89 2.49
CA VAL A 52 -5.04 2.41 3.83
C VAL A 52 -6.32 2.43 4.64
N VAL A 53 -6.26 1.87 5.85
CA VAL A 53 -7.35 1.94 6.83
C VAL A 53 -6.88 2.75 8.02
N ASP A 54 -7.51 3.89 8.25
CA ASP A 54 -7.33 4.68 9.47
C ASP A 54 -8.58 4.55 10.35
N LYS A 55 -8.43 3.89 11.49
CA LYS A 55 -9.50 3.80 12.50
C LYS A 55 -9.62 5.07 13.34
N SER A 56 -8.57 5.88 13.40
CA SER A 56 -8.55 7.09 14.22
C SER A 56 -9.29 8.26 13.56
N GLY A 57 -9.40 8.24 12.23
CA GLY A 57 -9.91 9.35 11.42
C GLY A 57 -9.01 10.60 11.44
N GLU A 58 -7.85 10.52 12.08
CA GLU A 58 -6.89 11.63 12.17
C GLU A 58 -6.13 11.79 10.85
N LEU A 59 -5.87 10.69 10.14
CA LEU A 59 -5.13 10.74 8.88
C LEU A 59 -5.89 11.56 7.84
N LYS A 60 -7.20 11.34 7.76
CA LYS A 60 -8.08 12.10 6.89
C LYS A 60 -8.02 13.59 7.20
N LYS A 61 -8.14 13.97 8.47
CA LYS A 61 -8.07 15.38 8.89
C LYS A 61 -6.75 16.04 8.53
N ARG A 62 -5.62 15.35 8.77
CA ARG A 62 -4.28 15.86 8.43
C ARG A 62 -4.13 16.04 6.92
N TYR A 63 -4.57 15.07 6.14
CA TYR A 63 -4.56 15.15 4.69
C TYR A 63 -5.45 16.30 4.17
N GLU A 64 -6.69 16.42 4.65
CA GLU A 64 -7.59 17.53 4.29
C GLU A 64 -7.02 18.90 4.70
N THR A 65 -6.26 18.97 5.80
CA THR A 65 -5.58 20.20 6.24
C THR A 65 -4.36 20.52 5.39
N ALA A 66 -3.62 19.50 4.94
CA ALA A 66 -2.47 19.64 4.07
C ALA A 66 -2.86 19.95 2.62
N LEU A 67 -4.07 19.59 2.21
CA LEU A 67 -4.60 19.94 0.91
C LEU A 67 -4.85 21.45 0.81
N PRO A 68 -4.36 22.13 -0.24
CA PRO A 68 -4.76 23.51 -0.52
C PRO A 68 -6.27 23.60 -0.79
N SER A 69 -6.88 24.77 -0.54
CA SER A 69 -8.33 24.96 -0.74
C SER A 69 -8.83 24.72 -2.17
N ASP A 70 -7.93 24.69 -3.16
CA ASP A 70 -8.20 24.39 -4.57
C ASP A 70 -7.69 22.99 -4.99
N ALA A 71 -7.31 22.14 -4.03
CA ALA A 71 -6.77 20.84 -4.33
C ALA A 71 -7.81 19.96 -5.04
N LYS A 72 -7.37 19.29 -6.09
CA LYS A 72 -8.21 18.32 -6.79
C LYS A 72 -8.43 17.11 -5.89
N PRO A 73 -9.59 16.44 -6.00
CA PRO A 73 -9.75 15.14 -5.38
C PRO A 73 -8.65 14.20 -5.89
N TYR A 74 -8.21 13.27 -5.04
CA TYR A 74 -7.11 12.35 -5.34
C TYR A 74 -5.74 13.01 -5.54
N THR A 75 -5.48 14.16 -4.90
CA THR A 75 -4.15 14.78 -4.92
C THR A 75 -3.16 13.93 -4.11
N ALA A 76 -2.08 13.49 -4.73
CA ALA A 76 -1.02 12.77 -4.01
C ALA A 76 -0.24 13.74 -3.11
N ILE A 77 -0.24 13.47 -1.81
CA ILE A 77 0.50 14.24 -0.82
C ILE A 77 1.61 13.35 -0.23
N PRO A 78 2.86 13.83 -0.11
CA PRO A 78 3.88 13.11 0.62
C PRO A 78 3.47 12.92 2.09
N ALA A 79 3.54 11.70 2.59
CA ALA A 79 3.20 11.37 3.96
C ALA A 79 4.13 10.29 4.50
N LYS A 80 4.43 10.41 5.79
CA LYS A 80 5.19 9.44 6.57
C LYS A 80 4.29 8.84 7.63
N LEU A 81 3.90 7.59 7.42
CA LEU A 81 2.90 6.92 8.24
C LEU A 81 3.48 5.64 8.83
N LYS A 82 3.21 5.43 10.12
CA LYS A 82 3.43 4.16 10.79
C LYS A 82 2.22 3.27 10.51
N VAL A 83 2.42 2.26 9.68
CA VAL A 83 1.36 1.35 9.25
C VAL A 83 1.66 -0.09 9.64
N ARG A 84 0.60 -0.86 9.90
CA ARG A 84 0.64 -2.30 10.13
C ARG A 84 0.21 -2.99 8.86
N ILE A 85 1.08 -3.84 8.31
CA ILE A 85 0.77 -4.60 7.10
C ILE A 85 -0.17 -5.75 7.47
N GLN A 86 -1.43 -5.65 7.07
CA GLN A 86 -2.47 -6.68 7.29
C GLN A 86 -2.52 -7.71 6.16
N GLY A 87 -1.84 -7.46 5.04
CA GLY A 87 -1.81 -8.36 3.88
C GLY A 87 -3.00 -8.16 2.92
N PRO A 88 -3.14 -9.02 1.90
CA PRO A 88 -4.25 -8.95 0.95
C PRO A 88 -5.60 -9.15 1.66
N SER A 89 -6.55 -8.28 1.36
CA SER A 89 -7.94 -8.45 1.77
C SER A 89 -8.77 -8.91 0.58
N SER A 90 -9.82 -9.68 0.81
CA SER A 90 -10.80 -10.06 -0.21
C SER A 90 -12.14 -9.32 -0.05
N GLU A 91 -12.20 -8.34 0.86
CA GLU A 91 -13.42 -7.65 1.24
C GLU A 91 -13.44 -6.18 0.80
N GLY A 92 -14.55 -5.78 0.17
CA GLY A 92 -14.77 -4.40 -0.28
C GLY A 92 -13.77 -3.92 -1.33
N PHE A 93 -13.50 -2.61 -1.34
CA PHE A 93 -12.55 -1.97 -2.25
C PHE A 93 -11.09 -2.39 -2.01
N ALA A 94 -10.76 -2.88 -0.81
CA ALA A 94 -9.43 -3.36 -0.48
C ALA A 94 -9.02 -4.60 -1.31
N ALA A 95 -10.00 -5.33 -1.86
CA ALA A 95 -9.76 -6.51 -2.70
C ALA A 95 -9.07 -6.20 -4.03
N GLU A 96 -9.15 -4.94 -4.50
CA GLU A 96 -8.50 -4.51 -5.74
C GLU A 96 -7.04 -4.07 -5.54
N TYR A 97 -6.56 -4.06 -4.30
CA TYR A 97 -5.20 -3.64 -3.94
C TYR A 97 -4.31 -4.82 -3.57
N ALA A 98 -2.99 -4.63 -3.67
CA ALA A 98 -2.02 -5.67 -3.29
C ALA A 98 -2.11 -6.06 -1.79
N GLY A 99 -2.62 -5.15 -0.96
CA GLY A 99 -2.88 -5.41 0.45
C GLY A 99 -3.41 -4.20 1.20
N VAL A 100 -3.78 -4.47 2.45
CA VAL A 100 -4.27 -3.48 3.41
C VAL A 100 -3.15 -3.08 4.37
N MET A 101 -3.05 -1.78 4.58
CA MET A 101 -2.18 -1.13 5.55
C MET A 101 -3.05 -0.39 6.57
N GLU A 102 -2.99 -0.82 7.83
CA GLU A 102 -3.69 -0.15 8.91
C GLU A 102 -2.80 0.95 9.52
N VAL A 103 -3.28 2.18 9.61
CA VAL A 103 -2.54 3.30 10.19
C VAL A 103 -2.50 3.14 11.70
N MET A 104 -1.29 2.95 12.23
CA MET A 104 -1.01 2.90 13.67
C MET A 104 -0.54 4.25 14.21
N GLY A 105 0.03 5.09 13.34
CA GLY A 105 0.48 6.42 13.71
C GLY A 105 0.80 7.28 12.48
N ILE A 106 0.69 8.58 12.66
CA ILE A 106 0.91 9.58 11.62
C ILE A 106 2.11 10.40 12.05
N GLU A 107 3.23 10.26 11.36
CA GLU A 107 4.42 11.07 11.66
C GLU A 107 4.32 12.41 10.94
N GLU A 108 4.00 12.36 9.64
CA GLU A 108 4.00 13.54 8.76
C GLU A 108 2.99 13.36 7.64
N VAL A 109 2.30 14.45 7.25
CA VAL A 109 1.37 14.49 6.12
C VAL A 109 1.43 15.90 5.53
N GLY A 110 1.91 16.01 4.29
CA GLY A 110 2.22 17.29 3.66
C GLY A 110 3.60 17.82 4.04
N GLU A 111 4.07 18.83 3.30
CA GLU A 111 5.25 19.62 3.65
C GLU A 111 4.97 20.69 4.71
#